data_AF-A0A7W1HPZ8-F1
#
_entry.id   AF-A0A7W1HPZ8-F1
#
_cell.length_a   1.000
_cell.length_b   1.000
_cell.length_c   1.000
_cell.angle_alpha   90.00
_cell.angle_beta   90.00
_cell.angle_gamma   90.00
#
_symmetry.space_group_name_H-M   'P 1'
#
loop_
_entity.id
_entity.type
_entity.pdbx_description
1 polymer ?
#
loop_
_entity_poly.entity_id
_entity_poly.type
_entity_poly.pdbx_seq_one_letter_code
_entity_poly.pdbx_strand_id
1 'polypeptide(L)'
;FSVFTVPGGTGTSAVFLGVVFGFLSFAGFEAAATLGEEAQEPRRDIPRAILGVAIFGGLYYVFVTAIEVMGFGTDAKGVENFIASGSLLGDLGSQFVAGWVGELITIGAAVSAFGCALACIVGATRLLYALSRDEVGPAPLGTVSSRSGVPARSTATFAIGAYVIIALGWFVFGVAPFDLFVASGTIGTLILLLVYALATIGAAKLLFLSGERQVAAWEVIVPFLALVVIGYTLLRNVYPYPADAGAWYPIIAALWVIVGVLITFVRYAATQRAGERLMAEEGLAAGSGSRTQG
;
A
#
# COMPACT_ATOMS: atom_id res chain seq x y z
N PHE A 1 -5.09 31.62 5.68
CA PHE A 1 -4.43 30.96 6.85
C PHE A 1 -5.39 30.18 7.75
N SER A 2 -6.71 30.35 7.66
CA SER A 2 -7.70 29.54 8.41
C SER A 2 -7.71 28.05 8.05
N VAL A 3 -7.10 27.64 6.94
CA VAL A 3 -7.06 26.23 6.50
C VAL A 3 -6.19 25.35 7.41
N PHE A 4 -5.26 25.95 8.17
CA PHE A 4 -4.47 25.23 9.18
C PHE A 4 -5.06 25.34 10.59
N THR A 5 -6.23 25.96 10.74
CA THR A 5 -6.93 26.06 12.03
C THR A 5 -8.03 25.02 12.10
N VAL A 6 -7.99 24.17 13.12
CA VAL A 6 -9.05 23.20 13.38
C VAL A 6 -10.32 23.97 13.80
N PRO A 7 -11.47 23.76 13.11
CA PRO A 7 -12.71 24.42 13.48
C PRO A 7 -13.12 24.13 14.93
N GLY A 8 -13.73 25.13 15.58
CA GLY A 8 -14.25 24.95 16.93
C GLY A 8 -15.32 23.85 16.97
N GLY A 9 -15.22 22.94 17.94
CA GLY A 9 -16.12 21.79 18.06
C GLY A 9 -15.66 20.51 17.35
N THR A 10 -14.57 20.56 16.56
CA THR A 10 -13.96 19.33 16.03
C THR A 10 -13.26 18.57 17.16
N GLY A 11 -13.82 17.41 17.52
CA GLY A 11 -13.23 16.54 18.52
C GLY A 11 -11.84 16.04 18.08
N THR A 12 -10.94 15.81 19.05
CA THR A 12 -9.62 15.24 18.78
C THR A 12 -9.70 13.92 18.00
N SER A 13 -10.73 13.12 18.26
CA SER A 13 -11.02 11.88 17.53
C SER A 13 -11.22 12.08 16.02
N ALA A 14 -11.81 13.20 15.58
CA ALA A 14 -12.00 13.51 14.17
C ALA A 14 -10.68 13.91 13.50
N VAL A 15 -9.82 14.67 14.20
CA VAL A 15 -8.48 15.01 13.72
C VAL A 15 -7.64 13.75 13.53
N PHE A 16 -7.63 12.87 14.53
CA PHE A 16 -6.91 11.59 14.43
C PHE A 16 -7.47 10.67 13.35
N LEU A 17 -8.78 10.70 13.08
CA LEU A 17 -9.38 9.98 11.96
C LEU A 17 -8.88 10.53 10.61
N GLY A 18 -8.71 11.85 10.48
CA GLY A 18 -8.05 12.46 9.32
C GLY A 18 -6.60 12.00 9.15
N VAL A 19 -5.83 11.88 10.23
CA VAL A 19 -4.46 11.33 10.21
C VAL A 19 -4.43 9.89 9.70
N VAL A 20 -5.41 9.08 10.11
CA VAL A 20 -5.59 7.69 9.65
C VAL A 20 -5.82 7.63 8.14
N PHE A 21 -6.68 8.50 7.59
CA PHE A 21 -6.89 8.60 6.13
C PHE A 21 -5.67 9.16 5.40
N GLY A 22 -4.95 10.11 5.99
CA GLY A 22 -3.70 10.63 5.42
C GLY A 22 -2.60 9.56 5.33
N PHE A 23 -2.50 8.68 6.33
CA PHE A 23 -1.57 7.55 6.28
C PHE A 23 -1.91 6.58 5.14
N LEU A 24 -3.19 6.32 4.92
CA LEU A 24 -3.69 5.51 3.81
C LEU A 24 -3.26 6.08 2.44
N SER A 25 -3.13 7.40 2.30
CA SER A 25 -2.62 8.02 1.07
C SER A 25 -1.14 7.70 0.76
N PHE A 26 -0.36 7.24 1.74
CA PHE A 26 1.04 6.83 1.54
C PHE A 26 1.21 5.34 1.22
N ALA A 27 0.12 4.56 1.19
CA ALA A 27 0.21 3.14 0.84
C ALA A 27 0.89 2.96 -0.52
N GLY A 28 1.91 2.08 -0.58
CA GLY A 28 2.69 1.82 -1.79
C GLY A 28 4.07 2.50 -1.83
N PHE A 29 4.49 3.23 -0.80
CA PHE A 29 5.85 3.77 -0.70
C PHE A 29 6.95 2.68 -0.79
N GLU A 30 6.62 1.47 -0.34
CA GLU A 30 7.48 0.29 -0.37
C GLU A 30 7.65 -0.31 -1.76
N ALA A 31 6.86 0.12 -2.76
CA ALA A 31 6.99 -0.36 -4.14
C ALA A 31 8.41 -0.13 -4.69
N ALA A 32 9.13 0.88 -4.19
CA ALA A 32 10.54 1.10 -4.48
C ALA A 32 11.44 -0.09 -4.08
N ALA A 33 11.09 -0.81 -3.02
CA ALA A 33 11.82 -2.01 -2.57
C ALA A 33 11.47 -3.25 -3.41
N THR A 34 10.24 -3.35 -3.92
CA THR A 34 9.79 -4.50 -4.75
C THR A 34 10.60 -4.67 -6.03
N LEU A 35 11.17 -3.57 -6.56
CA LEU A 35 12.04 -3.57 -7.73
C LEU A 35 13.53 -3.52 -7.37
N GLY A 36 13.89 -3.89 -6.14
CA GLY A 36 15.26 -3.80 -5.66
C GLY A 36 16.27 -4.62 -6.45
N GLU A 37 15.86 -5.78 -6.99
CA GLU A 37 16.73 -6.61 -7.85
C GLU A 37 17.04 -5.94 -9.20
N GLU A 38 16.21 -4.99 -9.65
CA GLU A 38 16.39 -4.24 -10.90
C GLU A 38 17.05 -2.87 -10.68
N ALA A 39 17.28 -2.48 -9.43
CA ALA A 39 17.95 -1.23 -9.10
C ALA A 39 19.47 -1.34 -9.29
N GLN A 40 20.10 -0.28 -9.80
CA GLN A 40 21.55 -0.26 -10.01
C GLN A 40 22.34 -0.30 -8.70
N GLU A 41 21.96 0.53 -7.72
CA GLU A 41 22.57 0.55 -6.38
C GLU A 41 21.50 0.37 -5.29
N PRO A 42 20.97 -0.86 -5.08
CA PRO A 42 19.79 -1.10 -4.24
C PRO A 42 19.95 -0.58 -2.80
N ARG A 43 21.13 -0.78 -2.20
CA ARG A 43 21.43 -0.34 -0.82
C ARG A 43 21.44 1.18 -0.64
N ARG A 44 21.60 1.95 -1.72
CA ARG A 44 21.63 3.41 -1.69
C ARG A 44 20.34 4.02 -2.22
N ASP A 45 19.83 3.48 -3.33
CA ASP A 45 18.75 4.09 -4.07
C ASP A 45 17.38 3.78 -3.44
N ILE A 46 17.17 2.57 -2.90
CA ILE A 46 15.89 2.20 -2.25
C ILE A 46 15.62 3.06 -1.00
N PRO A 47 16.56 3.21 -0.03
CA PRO A 47 16.29 4.03 1.15
C PRO A 47 16.05 5.51 0.80
N ARG A 48 16.77 6.03 -0.20
CA ARG A 48 16.59 7.40 -0.69
C ARG A 48 15.23 7.58 -1.38
N ALA A 49 14.80 6.61 -2.18
CA ALA A 49 13.50 6.64 -2.83
C ALA A 49 12.37 6.62 -1.80
N ILE A 50 12.43 5.71 -0.81
CA ILE A 50 11.43 5.61 0.27
C ILE A 50 11.36 6.91 1.07
N LEU A 51 12.50 7.43 1.53
CA LEU A 51 12.54 8.68 2.30
C LEU A 51 12.13 9.88 1.46
N GLY A 52 12.52 9.90 0.19
CA GLY A 52 12.15 10.93 -0.78
C GLY A 52 10.64 10.98 -0.98
N VAL A 53 9.98 9.83 -1.20
CA VAL A 53 8.52 9.73 -1.33
C VAL A 53 7.83 10.18 -0.04
N ALA A 54 8.32 9.77 1.14
CA ALA A 54 7.73 10.18 2.41
C ALA A 54 7.79 11.70 2.63
N ILE A 55 8.95 12.32 2.41
CA ILE A 55 9.14 13.77 2.63
C ILE A 55 8.45 14.58 1.55
N PHE A 56 8.78 14.31 0.27
CA PHE A 56 8.22 15.06 -0.85
C PHE A 56 6.71 14.85 -0.96
N GLY A 57 6.24 13.60 -0.86
CA GLY A 57 4.82 13.27 -0.86
C GLY A 57 4.08 13.94 0.30
N GLY A 58 4.68 13.97 1.50
CA GLY A 58 4.13 14.69 2.67
C GLY A 58 3.91 16.17 2.40
N LEU A 59 4.97 16.84 1.93
CA LEU A 59 4.89 18.26 1.60
C LEU A 59 3.91 18.53 0.46
N TYR A 60 3.92 17.69 -0.57
CA TYR A 60 3.05 17.81 -1.73
C TYR A 60 1.57 17.62 -1.35
N TYR A 61 1.23 16.59 -0.59
CA TYR A 61 -0.15 16.37 -0.13
C TYR A 61 -0.63 17.51 0.76
N VAL A 62 0.18 17.97 1.72
CA VAL A 62 -0.20 19.12 2.57
C VAL A 62 -0.46 20.37 1.72
N PHE A 63 0.41 20.63 0.75
CA PHE A 63 0.26 21.79 -0.14
C PHE A 63 -1.00 21.70 -1.01
N VAL A 64 -1.20 20.57 -1.68
CA VAL A 64 -2.35 20.34 -2.57
C VAL A 64 -3.66 20.37 -1.80
N THR A 65 -3.77 19.63 -0.69
CA THR A 65 -4.99 19.64 0.14
C THR A 65 -5.27 21.02 0.72
N ALA A 66 -4.24 21.80 1.07
CA ALA A 66 -4.44 23.18 1.49
C ALA A 66 -5.05 24.04 0.36
N ILE A 67 -4.59 23.88 -0.88
CA ILE A 67 -5.17 24.55 -2.05
C ILE A 67 -6.62 24.11 -2.26
N GLU A 68 -6.90 22.81 -2.18
CA GLU A 68 -8.25 22.29 -2.40
C GLU A 68 -9.23 22.85 -1.37
N VAL A 69 -8.89 22.82 -0.08
CA VAL A 69 -9.72 23.38 0.99
C VAL A 69 -9.88 24.89 0.86
N MET A 70 -8.83 25.62 0.43
CA MET A 70 -8.94 27.07 0.15
C MET A 70 -9.87 27.36 -1.04
N GLY A 71 -9.83 26.53 -2.08
CA GLY A 71 -10.58 26.72 -3.32
C GLY A 71 -12.07 26.39 -3.17
N PHE A 72 -12.39 25.26 -2.53
CA PHE A 72 -13.77 24.84 -2.28
C PHE A 72 -14.41 25.59 -1.11
N GLY A 73 -13.62 26.00 -0.11
CA GLY A 73 -14.11 26.61 1.11
C GLY A 73 -14.40 25.60 2.22
N THR A 74 -14.62 26.12 3.42
CA THR A 74 -14.89 25.33 4.65
C THR A 74 -16.31 25.49 5.16
N ASP A 75 -17.16 26.23 4.44
CA ASP A 75 -18.58 26.32 4.69
C ASP A 75 -19.30 25.05 4.24
N ALA A 76 -20.55 24.86 4.69
CA ALA A 76 -21.31 23.62 4.42
C ALA A 76 -21.39 23.30 2.91
N LYS A 77 -21.59 24.34 2.07
CA LYS A 77 -21.66 24.19 0.62
C LYS A 77 -20.30 23.85 0.00
N GLY A 78 -19.22 24.48 0.46
CA GLY A 78 -17.87 24.17 0.01
C GLY A 78 -17.50 22.72 0.28
N VAL A 79 -17.80 22.23 1.49
CA VAL A 79 -17.58 20.83 1.88
C VAL A 79 -18.43 19.87 1.05
N GLU A 80 -19.70 20.19 0.80
CA GLU A 80 -20.57 19.37 -0.05
C GLU A 80 -20.02 19.27 -1.48
N ASN A 81 -19.59 20.39 -2.07
CA ASN A 81 -18.98 20.41 -3.40
C ASN A 81 -17.65 19.66 -3.45
N PHE A 82 -16.83 19.77 -2.39
CA PHE A 82 -15.57 19.02 -2.28
C PHE A 82 -15.84 17.51 -2.31
N ILE A 83 -16.80 17.03 -1.53
CA ILE A 83 -17.15 15.61 -1.44
C ILE A 83 -17.75 15.10 -2.77
N ALA A 84 -18.54 15.92 -3.44
CA ALA A 84 -19.19 15.57 -4.71
C ALA A 84 -18.26 15.63 -5.94
N SER A 85 -17.08 16.24 -5.80
CA SER A 85 -16.15 16.42 -6.92
C SER A 85 -15.48 15.11 -7.32
N GLY A 86 -15.56 14.78 -8.62
CA GLY A 86 -14.81 13.66 -9.21
C GLY A 86 -13.37 14.03 -9.61
N SER A 87 -13.02 15.31 -9.58
CA SER A 87 -11.69 15.83 -9.95
C SER A 87 -11.44 17.16 -9.24
N LEU A 88 -11.04 17.11 -7.97
CA LEU A 88 -10.89 18.31 -7.11
C LEU A 88 -10.06 19.41 -7.78
N LEU A 89 -8.85 19.08 -8.23
CA LEU A 89 -7.98 20.04 -8.93
C LEU A 89 -8.49 20.42 -10.33
N GLY A 90 -9.18 19.51 -11.02
CA GLY A 90 -9.77 19.81 -12.34
C GLY A 90 -10.91 20.82 -12.23
N ASP A 91 -11.76 20.67 -11.23
CA ASP A 91 -12.88 21.58 -10.95
C ASP A 91 -12.35 22.96 -10.55
N LEU A 92 -11.34 23.01 -9.68
CA LEU A 92 -10.67 24.27 -9.32
C LEU A 92 -9.97 24.93 -10.52
N GLY A 93 -9.31 24.15 -11.37
CA GLY A 93 -8.72 24.65 -12.62
C GLY A 93 -9.76 25.27 -13.55
N SER A 94 -10.92 24.61 -13.67
CA SER A 94 -12.05 25.10 -14.46
C SER A 94 -12.64 26.38 -13.88
N GLN A 95 -12.80 26.42 -12.55
CA GLN A 95 -13.46 27.51 -11.84
C GLN A 95 -12.59 28.77 -11.74
N PHE A 96 -11.30 28.62 -11.45
CA PHE A 96 -10.40 29.75 -11.14
C PHE A 96 -9.49 30.16 -12.30
N VAL A 97 -9.33 29.32 -13.33
CA VAL A 97 -8.44 29.61 -14.47
C VAL A 97 -9.21 29.59 -15.79
N ALA A 98 -9.58 28.40 -16.28
CA ALA A 98 -10.40 28.21 -17.48
C ALA A 98 -10.82 26.73 -17.60
N GLY A 99 -11.97 26.45 -18.23
CA GLY A 99 -12.49 25.08 -18.39
C GLY A 99 -11.48 24.10 -19.02
N TRP A 100 -10.76 24.52 -20.05
CA TRP A 100 -9.75 23.68 -20.71
C TRP A 100 -8.56 23.33 -19.80
N VAL A 101 -8.24 24.19 -18.81
CA VAL A 101 -7.18 23.90 -17.82
C VAL A 101 -7.63 22.77 -16.91
N GLY A 102 -8.89 22.79 -16.46
CA GLY A 102 -9.45 21.71 -15.65
C GLY A 102 -9.52 20.38 -16.39
N GLU A 103 -9.87 20.40 -17.68
CA GLU A 103 -9.83 19.21 -18.53
C GLU A 103 -8.41 18.64 -18.65
N LEU A 104 -7.41 19.48 -18.90
CA LEU A 104 -6.01 19.03 -18.97
C LEU A 104 -5.51 18.44 -17.65
N ILE A 105 -5.86 19.05 -16.51
CA ILE A 105 -5.53 18.51 -15.18
C ILE A 105 -6.16 17.13 -15.00
N THR A 106 -7.43 16.98 -15.37
CA THR A 106 -8.16 15.71 -15.25
C THR A 106 -7.57 14.63 -16.16
N ILE A 107 -7.18 14.97 -17.39
CA ILE A 107 -6.47 14.06 -18.30
C ILE A 107 -5.12 13.65 -17.71
N GLY A 108 -4.36 14.61 -17.17
CA GLY A 108 -3.08 14.34 -16.52
C GLY A 108 -3.23 13.39 -15.33
N ALA A 109 -4.27 13.59 -14.51
CA ALA A 109 -4.61 12.71 -13.40
C ALA A 109 -4.96 11.28 -13.88
N ALA A 110 -5.71 11.15 -14.97
CA ALA A 110 -6.04 9.86 -15.57
C ALA A 110 -4.79 9.12 -16.09
N VAL A 111 -3.87 9.83 -16.76
CA VAL A 111 -2.59 9.25 -17.21
C VAL A 111 -1.73 8.83 -16.02
N SER A 112 -1.69 9.64 -14.96
CA SER A 112 -0.98 9.30 -13.72
C SER A 112 -1.56 8.05 -13.05
N ALA A 113 -2.89 7.96 -12.94
CA ALA A 113 -3.57 6.80 -12.39
C ALA A 113 -3.31 5.53 -13.21
N PHE A 114 -3.27 5.64 -14.55
CA PHE A 114 -2.89 4.53 -15.42
C PHE A 114 -1.44 4.08 -15.19
N GLY A 115 -0.50 5.03 -15.03
CA GLY A 115 0.88 4.73 -14.68
C GLY A 115 1.01 4.00 -13.33
N CYS A 116 0.24 4.44 -12.33
CA CYS A 116 0.15 3.78 -11.03
C CYS A 116 -0.38 2.35 -11.17
N ALA A 117 -1.47 2.15 -11.92
CA ALA A 117 -2.02 0.81 -12.17
C ALA A 117 -1.00 -0.13 -12.83
N LEU A 118 -0.24 0.37 -13.82
CA LEU A 118 0.82 -0.40 -14.46
C LEU A 118 1.93 -0.77 -13.46
N ALA A 119 2.36 0.16 -12.61
CA ALA A 119 3.35 -0.09 -11.57
C ALA A 119 2.86 -1.16 -10.56
N CYS A 120 1.59 -1.12 -10.16
CA CYS A 120 0.98 -2.13 -9.29
C CYS A 120 0.96 -3.52 -9.94
N ILE A 121 0.59 -3.63 -11.22
CA ILE A 121 0.62 -4.91 -11.96
C ILE A 121 2.05 -5.46 -12.01
N VAL A 122 3.02 -4.59 -12.27
CA VAL A 122 4.45 -4.89 -12.36
C VAL A 122 4.99 -5.39 -11.00
N GLY A 123 4.62 -4.74 -9.89
CA GLY A 123 4.98 -5.19 -8.54
C GLY A 123 4.33 -6.51 -8.15
N ALA A 124 3.01 -6.63 -8.33
CA ALA A 124 2.26 -7.84 -7.99
C ALA A 124 2.71 -9.05 -8.81
N THR A 125 3.03 -8.86 -10.09
CA THR A 125 3.61 -9.88 -10.97
C THR A 125 4.91 -10.44 -10.39
N ARG A 126 5.81 -9.57 -9.92
CA ARG A 126 7.12 -9.98 -9.37
C ARG A 126 6.97 -10.72 -8.05
N LEU A 127 6.10 -10.24 -7.18
CA LEU A 127 5.76 -10.94 -5.94
C LEU A 127 5.19 -12.34 -6.22
N LEU A 128 4.24 -12.45 -7.14
CA LEU A 128 3.66 -13.74 -7.51
C LEU A 128 4.68 -14.69 -8.15
N TYR A 129 5.56 -14.15 -9.01
CA TYR A 129 6.66 -14.90 -9.59
C TYR A 129 7.63 -15.44 -8.51
N ALA A 130 8.08 -14.59 -7.59
CA ALA A 130 9.00 -14.97 -6.52
C ALA A 130 8.37 -16.05 -5.61
N LEU A 131 7.11 -15.85 -5.17
CA LEU A 131 6.39 -16.84 -4.37
C LEU A 131 6.27 -18.20 -5.08
N SER A 132 6.03 -18.21 -6.39
CA SER A 132 5.96 -19.45 -7.15
C SER A 132 7.32 -20.08 -7.45
N ARG A 133 8.36 -19.28 -7.65
CA ARG A 133 9.75 -19.73 -7.81
C ARG A 133 10.24 -20.45 -6.55
N ASP A 134 9.86 -19.95 -5.38
CA ASP A 134 10.27 -20.50 -4.09
C ASP A 134 9.34 -21.62 -3.58
N GLU A 135 8.60 -22.26 -4.50
CA GLU A 135 7.70 -23.40 -4.24
C GLU A 135 6.54 -23.11 -3.27
N VAL A 136 6.17 -21.84 -3.05
CA VAL A 136 5.01 -21.44 -2.24
C VAL A 136 3.75 -21.27 -3.09
N GLY A 137 3.90 -20.89 -4.36
CA GLY A 137 2.80 -20.75 -5.33
C GLY A 137 2.67 -21.92 -6.32
N PRO A 138 1.79 -21.79 -7.33
CA PRO A 138 1.72 -22.71 -8.48
C PRO A 138 2.97 -22.61 -9.35
N ALA A 139 3.62 -23.75 -9.65
CA ALA A 139 4.88 -23.80 -10.40
C ALA A 139 4.87 -23.07 -11.77
N PRO A 140 3.80 -23.09 -12.58
CA PRO A 140 3.78 -22.39 -13.86
C PRO A 140 3.94 -20.87 -13.76
N LEU A 141 3.65 -20.27 -12.60
CA LEU A 141 3.78 -18.83 -12.37
C LEU A 141 5.22 -18.46 -11.95
N GLY A 142 6.05 -19.45 -11.59
CA GLY A 142 7.46 -19.25 -11.25
C GLY A 142 8.39 -19.26 -12.47
N THR A 143 7.85 -19.18 -13.70
CA THR A 143 8.64 -19.28 -14.94
C THR A 143 8.69 -17.96 -15.70
N VAL A 144 9.87 -17.61 -16.20
CA VAL A 144 10.09 -16.46 -17.09
C VAL A 144 9.87 -16.88 -18.54
N SER A 145 9.22 -16.03 -19.33
CA SER A 145 9.04 -16.24 -20.77
C SER A 145 10.36 -16.05 -21.52
N SER A 146 10.77 -17.04 -22.32
CA SER A 146 11.98 -16.95 -23.15
C SER A 146 11.90 -15.90 -24.25
N ARG A 147 10.69 -15.51 -24.68
CA ARG A 147 10.48 -14.51 -25.74
C ARG A 147 10.58 -13.08 -25.23
N SER A 148 10.01 -12.81 -24.06
CA SER A 148 9.83 -11.44 -23.54
C SER A 148 10.72 -11.13 -22.34
N GLY A 149 11.40 -12.12 -21.76
CA GLY A 149 12.26 -11.93 -20.58
C GLY A 149 11.48 -11.61 -19.29
N VAL A 150 10.14 -11.69 -19.31
CA VAL A 150 9.27 -11.37 -18.17
C VAL A 150 8.41 -12.58 -17.77
N PRO A 151 7.96 -12.68 -16.50
CA PRO A 151 7.07 -13.76 -16.03
C PRO A 151 5.62 -13.58 -16.56
N ALA A 152 5.46 -13.79 -17.87
CA ALA A 152 4.24 -13.47 -18.62
C ALA A 152 2.97 -14.17 -18.08
N ARG A 153 3.11 -15.38 -17.52
CA ARG A 153 1.98 -16.10 -16.90
C ARG A 153 1.50 -15.40 -15.64
N SER A 154 2.41 -14.98 -14.76
CA SER A 154 2.09 -14.21 -13.56
C SER A 154 1.46 -12.86 -13.90
N THR A 155 1.98 -12.19 -14.93
CA THR A 155 1.39 -10.95 -15.45
C THR A 155 -0.04 -11.17 -15.94
N ALA A 156 -0.25 -12.19 -16.77
CA ALA A 156 -1.57 -12.51 -17.31
C ALA A 156 -2.56 -12.88 -16.19
N THR A 157 -2.16 -13.71 -15.22
CA THR A 157 -3.00 -14.08 -14.08
C THR A 157 -3.45 -12.85 -13.30
N PHE A 158 -2.55 -11.93 -12.98
CA PHE A 158 -2.90 -10.73 -12.22
C PHE A 158 -3.76 -9.76 -13.03
N ALA A 159 -3.37 -9.49 -14.29
CA ALA A 159 -4.11 -8.57 -15.16
C ALA A 159 -5.52 -9.07 -15.46
N ILE A 160 -5.68 -10.37 -15.76
CA ILE A 160 -6.99 -10.99 -15.99
C ILE A 160 -7.80 -11.00 -14.69
N GLY A 161 -7.19 -11.33 -13.56
CA GLY A 161 -7.86 -11.29 -12.26
C GLY A 161 -8.41 -9.91 -11.92
N ALA A 162 -7.60 -8.87 -12.06
CA ALA A 162 -8.02 -7.49 -11.86
C ALA A 162 -9.14 -7.08 -12.83
N TYR A 163 -9.01 -7.43 -14.12
CA TYR A 163 -10.05 -7.15 -15.12
C TYR A 163 -11.36 -7.86 -14.79
N VAL A 164 -11.32 -9.12 -14.37
CA VAL A 164 -12.52 -9.89 -13.99
C VAL A 164 -13.21 -9.24 -12.78
N ILE A 165 -12.47 -8.81 -11.77
CA ILE A 165 -13.05 -8.10 -10.61
C ILE A 165 -13.74 -6.82 -11.06
N ILE A 166 -13.09 -6.00 -11.89
CA ILE A 166 -13.64 -4.75 -12.41
C ILE A 166 -14.88 -5.03 -13.28
N ALA A 167 -14.79 -6.00 -14.19
CA ALA A 167 -15.87 -6.34 -15.11
C ALA A 167 -17.10 -6.90 -14.39
N LEU A 168 -16.91 -7.77 -13.39
CA LEU A 168 -18.01 -8.25 -12.56
C LEU A 168 -18.62 -7.13 -11.73
N GLY A 169 -17.79 -6.31 -11.07
CA GLY A 169 -18.25 -5.17 -10.28
C GLY A 169 -19.11 -4.20 -11.08
N TRP A 170 -18.62 -3.80 -12.26
CA TRP A 170 -19.33 -2.85 -13.12
C TRP A 170 -20.50 -3.52 -13.85
N PHE A 171 -20.23 -4.50 -14.72
CA PHE A 171 -21.23 -4.98 -15.67
C PHE A 171 -22.28 -5.92 -15.06
N VAL A 172 -21.94 -6.62 -13.97
CA VAL A 172 -22.85 -7.60 -13.34
C VAL A 172 -23.51 -6.99 -12.10
N PHE A 173 -22.75 -6.35 -11.23
CA PHE A 173 -23.26 -5.78 -9.98
C PHE A 173 -23.66 -4.31 -10.08
N GLY A 174 -23.38 -3.63 -11.20
CA GLY A 174 -23.77 -2.24 -11.41
C GLY A 174 -23.07 -1.24 -10.48
N VAL A 175 -21.95 -1.62 -9.87
CA VAL A 175 -21.20 -0.77 -8.95
C VAL A 175 -20.45 0.28 -9.76
N ALA A 176 -20.55 1.55 -9.34
CA ALA A 176 -19.85 2.63 -10.02
C ALA A 176 -18.32 2.40 -9.94
N PRO A 177 -17.55 2.77 -10.97
CA PRO A 177 -16.09 2.54 -10.98
C PRO A 177 -15.37 3.20 -9.81
N PHE A 178 -15.83 4.39 -9.40
CA PHE A 178 -15.28 5.10 -8.26
C PHE A 178 -15.51 4.36 -6.94
N ASP A 179 -16.71 3.81 -6.74
CA ASP A 179 -17.02 3.02 -5.55
C ASP A 179 -16.22 1.72 -5.51
N LEU A 180 -16.01 1.07 -6.66
CA LEU A 180 -15.11 -0.09 -6.75
C LEU A 180 -13.67 0.27 -6.39
N PHE A 181 -13.19 1.42 -6.83
CA PHE A 181 -11.88 1.95 -6.46
C PHE A 181 -11.78 2.20 -4.95
N VAL A 182 -12.75 2.90 -4.36
CA VAL A 182 -12.79 3.17 -2.91
C VAL A 182 -12.85 1.87 -2.11
N ALA A 183 -13.71 0.93 -2.50
CA ALA A 183 -13.85 -0.36 -1.83
C ALA A 183 -12.55 -1.18 -1.90
N SER A 184 -11.99 -1.33 -3.10
CA SER A 184 -10.74 -2.11 -3.30
C SER A 184 -9.54 -1.47 -2.62
N GLY A 185 -9.39 -0.14 -2.67
CA GLY A 185 -8.33 0.59 -1.99
C GLY A 185 -8.42 0.47 -0.46
N THR A 186 -9.63 0.54 0.09
CA THR A 186 -9.87 0.38 1.53
C THR A 186 -9.56 -1.05 1.98
N ILE A 187 -10.11 -2.07 1.29
CA ILE A 187 -9.84 -3.48 1.59
C ILE A 187 -8.35 -3.79 1.48
N GLY A 188 -7.74 -3.37 0.38
CA GLY A 188 -6.31 -3.58 0.11
C GLY A 188 -5.45 -2.97 1.21
N THR A 189 -5.80 -1.76 1.68
CA THR A 189 -4.99 -1.13 2.72
C THR A 189 -5.20 -1.73 4.11
N LEU A 190 -6.40 -2.20 4.44
CA LEU A 190 -6.60 -2.98 5.67
C LEU A 190 -5.70 -4.22 5.70
N ILE A 191 -5.57 -4.90 4.55
CA ILE A 191 -4.66 -6.05 4.40
C ILE A 191 -3.21 -5.58 4.51
N LEU A 192 -2.82 -4.50 3.81
CA LEU A 192 -1.45 -3.97 3.86
C LEU A 192 -1.03 -3.53 5.25
N LEU A 193 -1.92 -2.89 6.02
CA LEU A 193 -1.65 -2.49 7.41
C LEU A 193 -1.30 -3.70 8.28
N LEU A 194 -2.02 -4.82 8.11
CA LEU A 194 -1.70 -6.06 8.80
C LEU A 194 -0.35 -6.63 8.34
N VAL A 195 -0.07 -6.61 7.03
CA VAL A 195 1.23 -7.03 6.49
C VAL A 195 2.36 -6.16 7.04
N TYR A 196 2.18 -4.83 7.12
CA TYR A 196 3.16 -3.92 7.72
C TYR A 196 3.36 -4.18 9.21
N ALA A 197 2.30 -4.47 9.97
CA ALA A 197 2.43 -4.87 11.36
C ALA A 197 3.28 -6.14 11.49
N LEU A 198 2.98 -7.17 10.69
CA LEU A 198 3.73 -8.43 10.69
C LEU A 198 5.19 -8.24 10.26
N ALA A 199 5.43 -7.45 9.20
CA ALA A 199 6.77 -7.12 8.73
C ALA A 199 7.56 -6.34 9.80
N THR A 200 6.92 -5.39 10.48
CA THR A 200 7.53 -4.60 11.56
C THR A 200 7.87 -5.48 12.76
N ILE A 201 6.98 -6.41 13.14
CA ILE A 201 7.24 -7.39 14.20
C ILE A 201 8.40 -8.32 13.80
N GLY A 202 8.42 -8.79 12.55
CA GLY A 202 9.48 -9.63 12.01
C GLY A 202 10.84 -8.92 12.03
N ALA A 203 10.89 -7.68 11.55
CA ALA A 203 12.08 -6.85 11.58
C ALA A 203 12.54 -6.56 13.03
N ALA A 204 11.61 -6.23 13.93
CA ALA A 204 11.94 -5.99 15.33
C ALA A 204 12.52 -7.27 15.99
N LYS A 205 11.95 -8.44 15.71
CA LYS A 205 12.49 -9.71 16.19
C LYS A 205 13.89 -9.96 15.64
N LEU A 206 14.10 -9.74 14.34
CA LEU A 206 15.38 -9.99 13.68
C LEU A 206 16.48 -9.05 14.19
N LEU A 207 16.19 -7.75 14.32
CA LEU A 207 17.19 -6.74 14.68
C LEU A 207 17.51 -6.67 16.18
N PHE A 208 16.52 -6.97 17.04
CA PHE A 208 16.66 -6.80 18.49
C PHE A 208 16.69 -8.11 19.29
N LEU A 209 16.10 -9.20 18.77
CA LEU A 209 15.93 -10.47 19.50
C LEU A 209 16.75 -11.64 18.91
N SER A 210 17.22 -11.55 17.67
CA SER A 210 17.99 -12.62 17.00
C SER A 210 19.49 -12.27 16.91
N GLY A 211 20.33 -12.93 17.71
CA GLY A 211 21.80 -12.85 17.60
C GLY A 211 22.44 -11.58 18.19
N GLU A 212 23.57 -11.16 17.61
CA GLU A 212 24.25 -9.91 17.98
C GLU A 212 23.44 -8.71 17.49
N ARG A 213 23.10 -7.78 18.40
CA ARG A 213 22.31 -6.58 18.06
C ARG A 213 23.04 -5.76 17.01
N GLN A 214 22.45 -5.67 15.82
CA GLN A 214 23.00 -4.90 14.69
C GLN A 214 22.70 -3.40 14.78
N VAL A 215 21.82 -3.00 15.70
CA VAL A 215 21.30 -1.63 15.85
C VAL A 215 21.29 -1.17 17.30
N ALA A 216 21.28 0.15 17.53
CA ALA A 216 21.27 0.70 18.87
C ALA A 216 19.94 0.38 19.58
N ALA A 217 20.00 0.07 20.89
CA ALA A 217 18.81 -0.37 21.64
C ALA A 217 17.66 0.65 21.66
N TRP A 218 17.95 1.95 21.54
CA TRP A 218 16.93 3.01 21.50
C TRP A 218 16.11 2.98 20.21
N GLU A 219 16.63 2.40 19.13
CA GLU A 219 15.94 2.32 17.84
C GLU A 219 14.68 1.45 17.91
N VAL A 220 14.50 0.66 18.98
CA VAL A 220 13.26 -0.11 19.24
C VAL A 220 12.02 0.77 19.35
N ILE A 221 12.21 2.07 19.64
CA ILE A 221 11.13 3.06 19.67
C ILE A 221 10.47 3.18 18.29
N VAL A 222 11.23 3.05 17.20
CA VAL A 222 10.72 3.20 15.83
C VAL A 222 9.69 2.12 15.48
N PRO A 223 9.97 0.81 15.55
CA PRO A 223 8.96 -0.22 15.28
C PRO A 223 7.84 -0.20 16.31
N PHE A 224 8.10 0.17 17.57
CA PHE A 224 7.04 0.31 18.58
C PHE A 224 6.03 1.39 18.19
N LEU A 225 6.49 2.60 17.86
CA LEU A 225 5.63 3.70 17.42
C LEU A 225 4.90 3.35 16.12
N ALA A 226 5.56 2.68 15.18
CA ALA A 226 4.93 2.20 13.95
C ALA A 226 3.77 1.24 14.26
N LEU A 227 3.95 0.27 15.16
CA LEU A 227 2.91 -0.66 15.57
C LEU A 227 1.74 0.04 16.30
N VAL A 228 2.02 1.05 17.12
CA VAL A 228 0.97 1.86 17.77
C VAL A 228 0.14 2.60 16.72
N VAL A 229 0.78 3.25 15.75
CA VAL A 229 0.08 3.98 14.68
C VAL A 229 -0.72 3.00 13.81
N ILE A 230 -0.12 1.90 13.36
CA ILE A 230 -0.82 0.88 12.56
C ILE A 230 -2.01 0.29 13.32
N GLY A 231 -1.83 -0.06 14.60
CA GLY A 231 -2.88 -0.60 15.45
C GLY A 231 -4.03 0.40 15.66
N TYR A 232 -3.70 1.68 15.88
CA TYR A 232 -4.70 2.75 15.98
C TYR A 232 -5.46 2.95 14.66
N THR A 233 -4.75 2.97 13.53
CA THR A 233 -5.34 3.10 12.19
C THR A 233 -6.28 1.94 11.88
N LEU A 234 -5.88 0.70 12.16
CA LEU A 234 -6.75 -0.48 12.03
C LEU A 234 -7.98 -0.37 12.93
N LEU A 235 -7.79 0.00 14.19
CA LEU A 235 -8.90 0.16 15.14
C LEU A 235 -9.90 1.21 14.65
N ARG A 236 -9.45 2.35 14.13
CA ARG A 236 -10.35 3.43 13.67
C ARG A 236 -11.06 3.13 12.36
N ASN A 237 -10.48 2.29 11.50
CA ASN A 237 -11.17 1.83 10.28
C ASN A 237 -12.21 0.73 10.55
N VAL A 238 -12.11 0.03 11.69
CA VAL A 238 -13.03 -1.04 12.07
C VAL A 238 -14.00 -0.63 13.18
N TYR A 239 -13.66 0.38 13.99
CA TYR A 239 -14.45 0.85 15.12
C TYR A 239 -14.64 2.38 15.11
N PRO A 240 -15.89 2.90 15.15
CA PRO A 240 -17.16 2.15 15.13
C PRO A 240 -17.32 1.34 13.84
N TYR A 241 -18.04 0.22 13.93
CA TYR A 241 -18.19 -0.69 12.80
C TYR A 241 -18.78 0.07 11.61
N PRO A 242 -18.13 0.04 10.42
CA PRO A 242 -18.64 0.75 9.26
C PRO A 242 -20.08 0.35 8.93
N ALA A 243 -20.92 1.33 8.62
CA ALA A 243 -22.29 1.09 8.20
C ALA A 243 -22.39 0.81 6.69
N ASP A 244 -23.56 0.35 6.26
CA ASP A 244 -23.93 0.16 4.84
C ASP A 244 -22.93 -0.69 4.05
N ALA A 245 -22.55 -0.25 2.84
CA ALA A 245 -21.59 -0.97 2.01
C ALA A 245 -20.20 -1.08 2.66
N GLY A 246 -19.85 -0.13 3.55
CA GLY A 246 -18.58 -0.13 4.27
C GLY A 246 -18.43 -1.30 5.25
N ALA A 247 -19.56 -1.83 5.75
CA ALA A 247 -19.60 -2.98 6.65
C ALA A 247 -18.90 -4.21 6.08
N TRP A 248 -18.84 -4.34 4.75
CA TRP A 248 -18.23 -5.48 4.07
C TRP A 248 -16.71 -5.37 3.96
N TYR A 249 -16.14 -4.17 4.02
CA TYR A 249 -14.70 -3.99 3.75
C TYR A 249 -13.82 -4.71 4.79
N PRO A 250 -14.05 -4.57 6.11
CA PRO A 250 -13.28 -5.31 7.11
C PRO A 250 -13.47 -6.83 7.00
N ILE A 251 -14.67 -7.29 6.66
CA ILE A 251 -14.98 -8.72 6.52
C ILE A 251 -14.19 -9.31 5.36
N ILE A 252 -14.23 -8.68 4.19
CA ILE A 252 -13.51 -9.16 3.00
C ILE A 252 -11.99 -9.14 3.24
N ALA A 253 -11.48 -8.09 3.89
CA ALA A 253 -10.07 -8.02 4.29
C ALA A 253 -9.70 -9.18 5.23
N ALA A 254 -10.51 -9.44 6.26
CA ALA A 254 -10.29 -10.55 7.19
C ALA A 254 -10.33 -11.92 6.48
N LEU A 255 -11.26 -12.13 5.55
CA LEU A 255 -11.33 -13.35 4.76
C LEU A 255 -10.05 -13.58 3.94
N TRP A 256 -9.51 -12.53 3.29
CA TRP A 256 -8.25 -12.62 2.56
C TRP A 256 -7.05 -12.94 3.47
N VAL A 257 -7.01 -12.33 4.66
CA VAL A 257 -5.98 -12.62 5.66
C VAL A 257 -6.08 -14.08 6.14
N ILE A 258 -7.30 -14.56 6.43
CA ILE A 258 -7.54 -15.96 6.80
C ILE A 258 -7.08 -16.90 5.69
N VAL A 259 -7.39 -16.60 4.42
CA VAL A 259 -6.92 -17.39 3.27
C VAL A 259 -5.38 -17.42 3.22
N GLY A 260 -4.72 -16.26 3.39
CA GLY A 260 -3.25 -16.20 3.43
C GLY A 260 -2.64 -17.01 4.58
N VAL A 261 -3.24 -16.93 5.76
CA VAL A 261 -2.83 -17.70 6.95
C VAL A 261 -3.06 -19.20 6.72
N LEU A 262 -4.20 -19.61 6.16
CA LEU A 262 -4.49 -21.00 5.83
C LEU A 262 -3.50 -21.55 4.80
N ILE A 263 -3.19 -20.80 3.75
CA ILE A 263 -2.17 -21.19 2.76
C ILE A 263 -0.81 -21.38 3.44
N THR A 264 -0.45 -20.48 4.36
CA THR A 264 0.79 -20.56 5.13
C THR A 264 0.84 -21.83 5.99
N PHE A 265 -0.26 -22.21 6.64
CA PHE A 265 -0.32 -23.43 7.44
C PHE A 265 -0.35 -24.71 6.58
N VAL A 266 -1.13 -24.73 5.50
CA VAL A 266 -1.23 -25.87 4.58
C VAL A 266 0.11 -26.12 3.88
N ARG A 267 0.81 -25.05 3.49
CA ARG A 267 2.13 -25.12 2.85
C ARG A 267 3.27 -24.80 3.82
N TYR A 268 3.11 -25.10 5.11
CA TYR A 268 4.06 -24.72 6.16
C TYR A 268 5.51 -25.09 5.83
N ALA A 269 5.75 -26.31 5.35
CA ALA A 269 7.09 -26.77 5.00
C ALA A 269 7.70 -26.02 3.80
N ALA A 270 6.89 -25.51 2.88
CA ALA A 270 7.36 -24.69 1.77
C ALA A 270 7.63 -23.25 2.23
N THR A 271 6.73 -22.67 3.04
CA THR A 271 6.91 -21.33 3.59
C THR A 271 8.13 -21.23 4.51
N GLN A 272 8.37 -22.25 5.34
CA GLN A 272 9.58 -22.32 6.17
C GLN A 272 10.84 -22.39 5.30
N ARG A 273 10.87 -23.27 4.29
CA ARG A 273 12.01 -23.36 3.35
C ARG A 273 12.28 -22.07 2.60
N ALA A 274 11.23 -21.37 2.18
CA ALA A 274 11.36 -20.05 1.55
C ALA A 274 11.98 -19.03 2.53
N GLY A 275 11.49 -19.00 3.77
CA GLY A 275 12.05 -18.14 4.83
C GLY A 275 13.52 -18.44 5.14
N GLU A 276 13.88 -19.71 5.27
CA GLU A 276 15.27 -20.15 5.52
C GLU A 276 16.20 -19.76 4.37
N ARG A 277 15.76 -19.90 3.11
CA ARG A 277 16.54 -19.48 1.93
C ARG A 277 16.77 -17.98 1.92
N LEU A 278 15.74 -17.17 2.16
CA LEU A 278 15.86 -15.71 2.23
C LEU A 278 16.83 -15.28 3.33
N MET A 279 16.73 -15.89 4.51
CA MET A 279 17.66 -15.63 5.62
C MET A 279 19.09 -16.03 5.26
N ALA A 280 19.29 -17.11 4.50
CA ALA A 280 20.62 -17.53 4.05
C ALA A 280 21.21 -16.60 2.97
N GLU A 281 20.40 -16.16 2.01
CA GLU A 281 20.81 -15.22 0.95
C GLU A 281 21.23 -13.86 1.52
N GLU A 282 20.55 -13.38 2.56
CA GLU A 282 20.89 -12.14 3.28
C GLU A 282 22.01 -12.32 4.32
N GLY A 283 22.55 -13.54 4.47
CA GLY A 283 23.60 -13.84 5.46
C GLY A 283 23.13 -13.76 6.92
N LEU A 284 21.82 -13.80 7.16
CA LEU A 284 21.16 -13.70 8.47
C LEU A 284 20.84 -15.08 9.09
N ALA A 285 21.15 -16.17 8.39
CA ALA A 285 20.92 -17.52 8.88
C ALA A 285 21.63 -17.75 10.22
N ALA A 286 20.85 -18.06 11.25
CA ALA A 286 21.38 -18.41 12.56
C ALA A 286 22.18 -19.73 12.44
N GLY A 287 23.51 -19.64 12.53
CA GLY A 287 24.37 -20.77 12.88
C GLY A 287 24.90 -21.64 11.72
N SER A 288 25.59 -21.06 10.74
CA SER A 288 26.62 -21.79 9.94
C SER A 288 28.04 -21.27 10.21
N GLY A 289 28.29 -20.82 11.43
CA GLY A 289 29.66 -20.64 11.94
C GLY A 289 30.37 -21.99 12.08
N SER A 290 31.41 -22.19 11.28
CA SER A 290 32.45 -23.23 11.39
C SER A 290 32.08 -24.69 11.07
N ARG A 291 32.11 -25.02 9.78
CA ARG A 291 32.71 -26.29 9.31
C ARG A 291 33.63 -26.04 8.13
N THR A 292 34.70 -25.29 8.38
CA THR A 292 35.97 -25.54 7.71
C THR A 292 36.57 -26.79 8.33
N GLN A 293 36.29 -27.95 7.71
CA GLN A 293 37.10 -29.15 7.92
C GLN A 293 38.41 -28.96 7.15
N GLY A 294 39.53 -29.05 7.87
CA GLY A 294 40.84 -29.33 7.30
C GLY A 294 41.00 -30.81 6.96
#